data_AF-R1ELM6-F1
#
_entry.id   AF-R1ELM6-F1
#
_cell.length_a   1.000
_cell.length_b   1.000
_cell.length_c   1.000
_cell.angle_alpha   90.00
_cell.angle_beta   90.00
_cell.angle_gamma   90.00
#
_symmetry.space_group_name_H-M   'P 1'
#
loop_
_entity.id
_entity.type
_entity.pdbx_description
1 polymer ?
#
loop_
_entity_poly.entity_id
_entity_poly.type
_entity_poly.pdbx_seq_one_letter_code
_entity_poly.pdbx_strand_id
1 'polypeptide(L)'
;MLDFAADTAQKPFLQPHEGGYPKDYDAELAAILPPETGGGAHWPLNPLEELHDALETMQSRYFELWLGQWPSAIDWTAAVMATFVSASLLSLTRSLEYVLPGTEHPSVEGQRIENEISKYFSQSVAYYFGEDAFSIRMQAYDDMLWVVLGWLENIKFISLHATRHYRPSGPARAWYGKQFAPAFAHRAHIFYNIASEGWDTELCNGGMTWNPRLTPYKNAITNQLFISASIGMYLYFPGDQNTSPFMQAAGGGDGGLPSARPHDRHFLAAAVDGYNWLRSSNMTNSKGLYVDGFHIHNWGKNGSIGTGKCDERNEMTYTYNQGVLLSGLRGLWEGTGEQWYLEDGHKLVRNVIAATGWAEHEKRRKGKKHHNNRVDEDGDDVDTDRKKKKKRRQWKGMGRDGILEEVCDASGTCSQNGQTFKGIFFHHLTLFCEPLPLDPMVPGVTYGASRETAALHRQSCKEYAPWVAHNARMALRTRDEHGRFGMWWGAPIFGAENEEMETPPLPLGAVDYRNNDTLPEGRMWMPLKDYDWNTKENDDTPSFMGFDPVAGLFGVKKTWDATSKKGELRAEIRDKNDRGRGRTVETQGGGVAVMRALWEFVNMYRD
;
A
#
# COMPACT_ATOMS: atom_id res chain seq x y z
N MET A 1 37.46 -2.44 31.00
CA MET A 1 37.54 -3.91 30.81
C MET A 1 36.27 -4.30 30.09
N LEU A 2 36.18 -4.04 28.79
CA LEU A 2 36.67 -4.86 27.66
C LEU A 2 36.05 -6.26 27.61
N ASP A 3 35.44 -6.49 26.46
CA ASP A 3 35.14 -7.75 25.76
C ASP A 3 34.06 -8.68 26.33
N PHE A 4 32.95 -8.74 25.59
CA PHE A 4 32.54 -9.98 24.91
C PHE A 4 31.70 -9.62 23.67
N ALA A 5 32.35 -9.63 22.52
CA ALA A 5 31.75 -9.62 21.20
C ALA A 5 32.26 -10.82 20.40
N ALA A 6 31.44 -11.23 19.43
CA ALA A 6 31.76 -12.07 18.28
C ALA A 6 31.97 -13.58 18.52
N ASP A 7 30.95 -14.37 18.18
CA ASP A 7 31.20 -15.53 17.30
C ASP A 7 29.89 -16.05 16.65
N THR A 8 29.58 -15.56 15.45
CA THR A 8 28.89 -16.34 14.40
C THR A 8 29.22 -15.70 13.05
N ALA A 9 30.48 -15.84 12.63
CA ALA A 9 30.90 -15.52 11.28
C ALA A 9 30.31 -16.56 10.29
N GLN A 10 29.30 -16.17 9.53
CA GLN A 10 28.97 -16.87 8.28
C GLN A 10 30.00 -16.50 7.21
N LYS A 11 30.43 -17.53 6.48
CA LYS A 11 31.56 -17.55 5.54
C LYS A 11 31.53 -16.39 4.52
N PRO A 12 32.70 -15.83 4.14
CA PRO A 12 32.79 -14.89 3.03
C PRO A 12 32.45 -15.61 1.72
N PHE A 13 31.50 -15.07 0.96
CA PHE A 13 31.21 -15.55 -0.39
C PHE A 13 32.31 -15.11 -1.37
N LEU A 14 32.63 -16.05 -2.26
CA LEU A 14 33.65 -16.00 -3.31
C LEU A 14 33.56 -14.73 -4.17
N GLN A 15 34.73 -14.17 -4.49
CA GLN A 15 34.90 -13.15 -5.53
C GLN A 15 34.25 -13.60 -6.85
N PRO A 16 33.59 -12.70 -7.61
CA PRO A 16 33.15 -13.02 -8.95
C PRO A 16 34.38 -13.25 -9.84
N HIS A 17 34.44 -14.39 -10.50
CA HIS A 17 35.37 -14.63 -11.60
C HIS A 17 35.23 -13.53 -12.65
N GLU A 18 36.35 -12.96 -13.08
CA GLU A 18 36.47 -12.16 -14.30
C GLU A 18 36.08 -13.01 -15.52
N GLY A 19 34.78 -13.02 -15.83
CA GLY A 19 34.21 -13.62 -17.03
C GLY A 19 33.49 -12.54 -17.81
N GLY A 20 34.02 -12.20 -18.99
CA GLY A 20 33.53 -11.13 -19.84
C GLY A 20 32.02 -11.19 -20.06
N TYR A 21 31.36 -10.05 -19.81
CA TYR A 21 29.95 -9.83 -20.09
C TYR A 21 29.65 -10.09 -21.58
N PRO A 22 28.64 -10.90 -21.93
CA PRO A 22 28.16 -10.98 -23.30
C PRO A 22 27.55 -9.63 -23.68
N LYS A 23 28.10 -8.99 -24.71
CA LYS A 23 27.63 -7.70 -25.28
C LYS A 23 26.16 -7.69 -25.73
N ASP A 24 25.47 -8.83 -25.69
CA ASP A 24 24.07 -8.99 -26.08
C ASP A 24 23.06 -8.63 -24.97
N TYR A 25 23.51 -8.44 -23.72
CA TYR A 25 22.63 -8.04 -22.61
C TYR A 25 22.20 -6.56 -22.68
N ASP A 26 23.07 -5.68 -23.17
CA ASP A 26 22.82 -4.24 -23.26
C ASP A 26 21.83 -3.89 -24.40
N ALA A 27 21.78 -4.71 -25.45
CA ALA A 27 20.81 -4.55 -26.54
C ALA A 27 19.38 -5.01 -26.16
N GLU A 28 19.23 -5.91 -25.17
CA GLU A 28 17.92 -6.40 -24.72
C GLU A 28 17.20 -5.43 -23.78
N LEU A 29 17.95 -4.60 -23.04
CA LEU A 29 17.42 -3.54 -22.18
C LEU A 29 16.96 -2.32 -23.02
N ALA A 30 17.67 -2.03 -24.12
CA ALA A 30 17.34 -0.98 -25.09
C ALA A 30 15.99 -1.20 -25.83
N ALA A 31 15.41 -2.39 -25.73
CA ALA A 31 14.06 -2.68 -26.24
C ALA A 31 12.94 -2.45 -25.21
N ILE A 32 13.30 -2.17 -23.95
CA ILE A 32 12.36 -1.89 -22.83
C ILE A 32 12.55 -0.46 -22.32
N LEU A 33 13.68 0.19 -22.60
CA LEU A 33 14.06 1.52 -22.14
C LEU A 33 14.76 2.30 -23.27
N PRO A 34 14.68 3.64 -23.30
CA PRO A 34 15.14 4.42 -24.44
C PRO A 34 16.67 4.34 -24.63
N PRO A 35 17.16 4.41 -25.89
CA PRO A 35 18.60 4.52 -26.17
C PRO A 35 19.14 5.91 -25.81
N GLU A 36 20.40 5.98 -25.36
CA GLU A 36 21.11 7.21 -24.95
C GLU A 36 21.37 8.24 -26.06
N THR A 37 20.75 8.12 -27.24
CA THR A 37 21.00 9.03 -28.36
C THR A 37 19.69 9.61 -28.88
N GLY A 38 19.35 10.81 -28.40
CA GLY A 38 18.82 11.96 -29.16
C GLY A 38 17.70 11.80 -30.18
N GLY A 39 17.05 10.64 -30.29
CA GLY A 39 15.94 10.36 -31.18
C GLY A 39 14.77 9.84 -30.36
N GLY A 40 13.66 10.59 -30.36
CA GLY A 40 12.47 10.27 -29.57
C GLY A 40 12.00 8.83 -29.76
N ALA A 41 12.21 8.00 -28.74
CA ALA A 41 11.63 6.68 -28.66
C ALA A 41 10.18 6.80 -28.14
N HIS A 42 9.20 6.55 -29.00
CA HIS A 42 7.80 6.44 -28.60
C HIS A 42 7.59 5.17 -27.76
N TRP A 43 7.43 5.31 -26.45
CA TRP A 43 6.58 4.37 -25.71
C TRP A 43 5.14 4.58 -26.25
N PRO A 44 4.35 3.52 -26.50
CA PRO A 44 2.98 3.70 -27.02
C PRO A 44 2.02 4.35 -25.99
N LEU A 45 2.51 4.71 -24.81
CA LEU A 45 1.80 5.30 -23.66
C LEU A 45 2.74 6.35 -23.02
N ASN A 46 2.23 7.28 -22.24
CA ASN A 46 3.07 8.18 -21.45
C ASN A 46 2.72 7.94 -19.98
N PRO A 47 3.61 7.33 -19.16
CA PRO A 47 3.27 6.99 -17.77
C PRO A 47 2.79 8.17 -16.92
N LEU A 48 3.31 9.37 -17.20
CA LEU A 48 2.88 10.59 -16.52
C LEU A 48 1.45 10.98 -16.95
N GLU A 49 1.15 10.93 -18.25
CA GLU A 49 -0.20 11.16 -18.79
C GLU A 49 -1.22 10.15 -18.25
N GLU A 50 -0.84 8.87 -18.18
CA GLU A 50 -1.69 7.82 -17.61
C GLU A 50 -1.94 8.02 -16.10
N LEU A 51 -0.98 8.60 -15.37
CA LEU A 51 -1.19 9.00 -13.98
C LEU A 51 -2.16 10.18 -13.87
N HIS A 52 -2.04 11.20 -14.74
CA HIS A 52 -2.99 12.32 -14.82
C HIS A 52 -4.42 11.82 -15.09
N ASP A 53 -4.60 10.95 -16.09
CA ASP A 53 -5.91 10.38 -16.44
C ASP A 53 -6.51 9.54 -15.31
N ALA A 54 -5.67 8.75 -14.63
CA ALA A 54 -6.10 7.94 -13.49
C ALA A 54 -6.57 8.81 -12.31
N LEU A 55 -5.84 9.89 -12.01
CA LEU A 55 -6.21 10.88 -10.98
C LEU A 55 -7.47 11.64 -11.36
N GLU A 56 -7.57 12.11 -12.61
CA GLU A 56 -8.75 12.81 -13.10
C GLU A 56 -10.00 11.94 -12.98
N THR A 57 -9.91 10.67 -13.40
CA THR A 57 -11.03 9.72 -13.26
C THR A 57 -11.37 9.50 -11.79
N MET A 58 -10.37 9.34 -10.91
CA MET A 58 -10.58 9.16 -9.48
C MET A 58 -11.30 10.35 -8.83
N GLN A 59 -10.86 11.56 -9.14
CA GLN A 59 -11.34 12.79 -8.51
C GLN A 59 -12.59 13.39 -9.16
N SER A 60 -12.85 13.13 -10.44
CA SER A 60 -14.07 13.60 -11.11
C SER A 60 -15.27 12.67 -10.93
N ARG A 61 -15.04 11.37 -10.72
CA ARG A 61 -16.12 10.37 -10.64
C ARG A 61 -16.49 9.94 -9.24
N TYR A 62 -15.50 9.85 -8.34
CA TYR A 62 -15.71 9.24 -7.03
C TYR A 62 -15.62 10.23 -5.87
N PHE A 63 -15.05 11.42 -6.08
CA PHE A 63 -14.89 12.42 -5.04
C PHE A 63 -15.95 13.51 -5.14
N GLU A 64 -16.69 13.71 -4.05
CA GLU A 64 -17.70 14.75 -3.92
C GLU A 64 -17.12 15.93 -3.16
N LEU A 65 -16.78 17.02 -3.87
CA LEU A 65 -16.09 18.18 -3.29
C LEU A 65 -16.86 18.83 -2.13
N TRP A 66 -18.20 18.86 -2.20
CA TRP A 66 -19.05 19.47 -1.18
C TRP A 66 -19.14 18.64 0.10
N LEU A 67 -18.94 17.32 0.00
CA LEU A 67 -18.77 16.43 1.16
C LEU A 67 -17.32 16.43 1.66
N GLY A 68 -16.37 16.67 0.76
CA GLY A 68 -14.97 16.42 1.03
C GLY A 68 -14.72 14.92 1.24
N GLN A 69 -15.37 14.05 0.47
CA GLN A 69 -15.27 12.60 0.67
C GLN A 69 -15.34 11.83 -0.64
N TRP A 70 -14.92 10.57 -0.59
CA TRP A 70 -15.31 9.54 -1.57
C TRP A 70 -16.50 8.76 -0.99
N PRO A 71 -17.76 9.08 -1.34
CA PRO A 71 -18.92 8.57 -0.59
C PRO A 71 -19.15 7.05 -0.72
N SER A 72 -18.51 6.42 -1.70
CA SER A 72 -18.55 4.97 -1.90
C SER A 72 -17.43 4.22 -1.19
N ALA A 73 -16.42 4.93 -0.66
CA ALA A 73 -15.37 4.36 0.17
C ALA A 73 -15.86 4.17 1.61
N ILE A 74 -15.30 3.20 2.31
CA ILE A 74 -15.40 3.10 3.78
C ILE A 74 -14.25 3.90 4.40
N ASP A 75 -14.35 4.21 5.69
CA ASP A 75 -13.49 5.20 6.34
C ASP A 75 -11.98 4.96 6.11
N TRP A 76 -11.49 3.75 6.38
CA TRP A 76 -10.07 3.45 6.22
C TRP A 76 -9.65 3.38 4.74
N THR A 77 -10.52 2.93 3.82
CA THR A 77 -10.20 2.94 2.38
C THR A 77 -10.17 4.36 1.84
N ALA A 78 -11.02 5.27 2.37
CA ALA A 78 -10.97 6.69 2.06
C ALA A 78 -9.64 7.33 2.52
N ALA A 79 -9.12 6.96 3.70
CA ALA A 79 -7.81 7.42 4.16
C ALA A 79 -6.68 6.95 3.23
N VAL A 80 -6.78 5.72 2.72
CA VAL A 80 -5.84 5.20 1.70
C VAL A 80 -6.00 5.94 0.36
N MET A 81 -7.22 6.23 -0.08
CA MET A 81 -7.47 7.03 -1.29
C MET A 81 -6.84 8.42 -1.18
N ALA A 82 -6.98 9.09 -0.03
CA ALA A 82 -6.33 10.36 0.25
C ALA A 82 -4.81 10.26 0.21
N THR A 83 -4.26 9.15 0.72
CA THR A 83 -2.82 8.86 0.63
C THR A 83 -2.36 8.74 -0.82
N PHE A 84 -3.11 8.04 -1.68
CA PHE A 84 -2.77 7.91 -3.11
C PHE A 84 -2.81 9.24 -3.85
N VAL A 85 -3.78 10.10 -3.54
CA VAL A 85 -3.82 11.47 -4.10
C VAL A 85 -2.56 12.23 -3.68
N SER A 86 -2.29 12.33 -2.37
CA SER A 86 -1.14 13.08 -1.86
C SER A 86 0.20 12.58 -2.39
N ALA A 87 0.38 11.25 -2.41
CA ALA A 87 1.59 10.63 -2.95
C ALA A 87 1.77 10.89 -4.46
N SER A 88 0.67 10.99 -5.21
CA SER A 88 0.72 11.34 -6.62
C SER A 88 1.06 12.82 -6.81
N LEU A 89 0.56 13.72 -5.95
CA LEU A 89 0.98 15.13 -5.96
C LEU A 89 2.48 15.27 -5.67
N LEU A 90 3.03 14.47 -4.75
CA LEU A 90 4.48 14.39 -4.52
C LEU A 90 5.25 14.02 -5.80
N SER A 91 4.77 13.04 -6.56
CA SER A 91 5.36 12.62 -7.84
C SER A 91 5.21 13.69 -8.93
N LEU A 92 4.09 14.42 -8.98
CA LEU A 92 3.87 15.53 -9.92
C LEU A 92 4.77 16.73 -9.60
N THR A 93 4.97 17.05 -8.32
CA THR A 93 5.97 18.04 -7.88
C THR A 93 7.39 17.67 -8.35
N ARG A 94 7.72 16.38 -8.42
CA ARG A 94 9.04 15.92 -8.91
C ARG A 94 9.15 15.94 -10.43
N SER A 95 8.03 15.87 -11.17
CA SER A 95 8.05 15.58 -12.62
C SER A 95 8.57 16.73 -13.49
N LEU A 96 8.49 17.97 -13.04
CA LEU A 96 8.99 19.15 -13.76
C LEU A 96 9.74 20.12 -12.83
N GLU A 97 10.72 20.82 -13.38
CA GLU A 97 11.39 21.94 -12.69
C GLU A 97 10.76 23.27 -13.11
N TYR A 98 10.18 23.98 -12.15
CA TYR A 98 9.70 25.35 -12.30
C TYR A 98 9.76 26.09 -10.95
N VAL A 99 9.77 27.43 -10.92
CA VAL A 99 9.86 28.19 -9.66
C VAL A 99 8.90 29.38 -9.67
N LEU A 100 8.11 29.52 -8.61
CA LEU A 100 7.12 30.58 -8.37
C LEU A 100 7.43 31.35 -7.06
N PRO A 101 6.99 32.61 -6.92
CA PRO A 101 6.65 33.58 -7.97
C PRO A 101 7.92 34.26 -8.52
N GLY A 102 8.05 34.39 -9.85
CA GLY A 102 9.11 35.23 -10.44
C GLY A 102 9.79 34.76 -11.72
N THR A 103 9.28 33.73 -12.43
CA THR A 103 9.64 33.56 -13.84
C THR A 103 8.75 34.48 -14.67
N GLU A 104 9.33 35.41 -15.45
CA GLU A 104 8.58 36.29 -16.36
C GLU A 104 7.73 35.49 -17.37
N HIS A 105 8.09 34.22 -17.62
CA HIS A 105 7.31 33.25 -18.38
C HIS A 105 7.43 31.83 -17.76
N PRO A 106 6.52 31.41 -16.86
CA PRO A 106 6.47 30.00 -16.46
C PRO A 106 6.09 29.16 -17.69
N SER A 107 6.70 27.99 -17.88
CA SER A 107 6.33 27.09 -18.99
C SER A 107 4.83 26.76 -18.93
N VAL A 108 4.15 26.71 -20.08
CA VAL A 108 2.71 26.38 -20.15
C VAL A 108 2.43 25.05 -19.44
N GLU A 109 3.33 24.09 -19.60
CA GLU A 109 3.25 22.78 -18.94
C GLU A 109 3.39 22.90 -17.40
N GLY A 110 4.34 23.71 -16.90
CA GLY A 110 4.49 23.96 -15.47
C GLY A 110 3.25 24.63 -14.86
N GLN A 111 2.59 25.54 -15.59
CA GLN A 111 1.32 26.14 -15.14
C GLN A 111 0.18 25.12 -15.09
N ARG A 112 0.11 24.21 -16.08
CA ARG A 112 -0.89 23.14 -16.09
C ARG A 112 -0.74 22.22 -14.89
N ILE A 113 0.49 21.76 -14.61
CA ILE A 113 0.77 20.91 -13.46
C ILE A 113 0.50 21.65 -12.14
N GLU A 114 0.90 22.91 -12.00
CA GLU A 114 0.62 23.68 -10.79
C GLU A 114 -0.88 23.85 -10.54
N ASN A 115 -1.67 24.10 -11.59
CA ASN A 115 -3.13 24.18 -11.48
C ASN A 115 -3.74 22.85 -11.02
N GLU A 116 -3.22 21.73 -11.53
CA GLU A 116 -3.65 20.40 -11.13
C GLU A 116 -3.27 20.08 -9.68
N ILE A 117 -2.04 20.37 -9.28
CA ILE A 117 -1.57 20.24 -7.90
C ILE A 117 -2.45 21.07 -6.96
N SER A 118 -2.72 22.34 -7.31
CA SER A 118 -3.56 23.22 -6.50
C SER A 118 -5.01 22.72 -6.41
N LYS A 119 -5.57 22.18 -7.50
CA LYS A 119 -6.92 21.58 -7.54
C LYS A 119 -7.02 20.40 -6.57
N TYR A 120 -6.13 19.42 -6.71
CA TYR A 120 -6.20 18.19 -5.90
C TYR A 120 -5.71 18.37 -4.47
N PHE A 121 -4.79 19.31 -4.21
CA PHE A 121 -4.46 19.71 -2.84
C PHE A 121 -5.66 20.36 -2.15
N SER A 122 -6.43 21.20 -2.85
CA SER A 122 -7.67 21.77 -2.30
C SER A 122 -8.72 20.69 -1.98
N GLN A 123 -8.78 19.62 -2.78
CA GLN A 123 -9.61 18.45 -2.48
C GLN A 123 -9.10 17.67 -1.26
N SER A 124 -7.78 17.55 -1.08
CA SER A 124 -7.17 16.95 0.12
C SER A 124 -7.48 17.77 1.39
N VAL A 125 -7.50 19.10 1.28
CA VAL A 125 -7.96 20.00 2.35
C VAL A 125 -9.45 19.81 2.63
N ALA A 126 -10.30 19.71 1.59
CA ALA A 126 -11.72 19.40 1.80
C ALA A 126 -11.89 18.04 2.51
N TYR A 127 -11.09 17.03 2.15
CA TYR A 127 -11.08 15.73 2.81
C TYR A 127 -10.71 15.80 4.29
N TYR A 128 -9.77 16.66 4.69
CA TYR A 128 -9.46 16.84 6.11
C TYR A 128 -10.70 17.22 6.95
N PHE A 129 -11.59 18.04 6.40
CA PHE A 129 -12.83 18.43 7.08
C PHE A 129 -13.97 17.43 6.87
N GLY A 130 -13.97 16.70 5.75
CA GLY A 130 -14.97 15.68 5.44
C GLY A 130 -14.72 14.35 6.12
N GLU A 131 -13.47 13.96 6.41
CA GLU A 131 -13.11 12.69 7.04
C GLU A 131 -13.84 12.50 8.38
N ASP A 132 -14.50 11.35 8.58
CA ASP A 132 -15.16 10.99 9.84
C ASP A 132 -14.13 10.59 10.91
N ALA A 133 -13.29 11.55 11.26
CA ALA A 133 -12.19 11.39 12.20
C ALA A 133 -12.67 11.16 13.64
N PHE A 134 -13.97 11.20 13.93
CA PHE A 134 -14.53 10.82 15.22
C PHE A 134 -14.87 9.34 15.25
N SER A 135 -15.57 8.84 14.21
CA SER A 135 -15.87 7.41 14.07
C SER A 135 -14.59 6.57 14.06
N ILE A 136 -13.58 6.98 13.28
CA ILE A 136 -12.34 6.18 13.11
C ILE A 136 -11.57 6.00 14.42
N ARG A 137 -11.66 6.95 15.37
CA ARG A 137 -11.02 6.81 16.70
C ARG A 137 -11.58 5.65 17.52
N MET A 138 -12.74 5.16 17.14
CA MET A 138 -13.42 4.02 17.76
C MET A 138 -13.39 2.79 16.85
N GLN A 139 -12.53 2.74 15.84
CA GLN A 139 -12.37 1.57 14.95
C GLN A 139 -11.19 0.70 15.39
N ALA A 140 -10.70 -0.20 14.54
CA ALA A 140 -9.54 -1.02 14.87
C ALA A 140 -8.25 -0.20 14.75
N TYR A 141 -7.17 -0.69 15.35
CA TYR A 141 -5.93 0.08 15.39
C TYR A 141 -5.27 0.21 14.00
N ASP A 142 -5.50 -0.73 13.08
CA ASP A 142 -5.10 -0.58 11.67
C ASP A 142 -5.84 0.58 10.98
N ASP A 143 -7.16 0.73 11.19
CA ASP A 143 -7.95 1.83 10.64
C ASP A 143 -7.37 3.19 11.05
N MET A 144 -6.99 3.33 12.32
CA MET A 144 -6.37 4.55 12.85
C MET A 144 -5.00 4.81 12.25
N LEU A 145 -4.19 3.78 12.05
CA LEU A 145 -2.83 3.93 11.52
C LEU A 145 -2.80 4.30 10.03
N TRP A 146 -3.83 3.95 9.25
CA TRP A 146 -4.00 4.47 7.88
C TRP A 146 -4.13 5.99 7.86
N VAL A 147 -4.88 6.56 8.82
CA VAL A 147 -5.03 8.02 8.97
C VAL A 147 -3.67 8.66 9.28
N VAL A 148 -2.87 8.06 10.17
CA VAL A 148 -1.52 8.56 10.50
C VAL A 148 -0.64 8.62 9.25
N LEU A 149 -0.56 7.53 8.48
CA LEU A 149 0.25 7.49 7.27
C LEU A 149 -0.20 8.52 6.22
N GLY A 150 -1.51 8.67 6.02
CA GLY A 150 -2.05 9.60 5.03
C GLY A 150 -1.73 11.06 5.34
N TRP A 151 -1.81 11.47 6.60
CA TRP A 151 -1.48 12.85 6.98
C TRP A 151 0.04 13.11 7.01
N LEU A 152 0.86 12.10 7.33
CA LEU A 152 2.32 12.20 7.17
C LEU A 152 2.72 12.34 5.68
N GLU A 153 2.06 11.62 4.77
CA GLU A 153 2.30 11.76 3.32
C GLU A 153 1.95 13.18 2.83
N ASN A 154 0.85 13.76 3.32
CA ASN A 154 0.49 15.16 3.04
C ASN A 154 1.54 16.15 3.54
N ILE A 155 2.09 15.94 4.73
CA ILE A 155 3.16 16.79 5.28
C ILE A 155 4.43 16.69 4.41
N LYS A 156 4.81 15.48 3.99
CA LYS A 156 5.94 15.26 3.07
C LYS A 156 5.73 16.01 1.76
N PHE A 157 4.56 15.87 1.15
CA PHE A 157 4.18 16.58 -0.07
C PHE A 157 4.28 18.10 0.13
N ILE A 158 3.71 18.63 1.21
CA ILE A 158 3.73 20.08 1.49
C ILE A 158 5.17 20.60 1.62
N SER A 159 6.02 19.86 2.32
CA SER A 159 7.42 20.22 2.50
C SER A 159 8.19 20.23 1.18
N LEU A 160 8.01 19.18 0.37
CA LEU A 160 8.68 19.07 -0.94
C LEU A 160 8.23 20.17 -1.90
N HIS A 161 6.92 20.34 -2.09
CA HIS A 161 6.37 21.31 -3.04
C HIS A 161 6.78 22.74 -2.70
N ALA A 162 6.65 23.10 -1.41
CA ALA A 162 7.01 24.42 -0.95
C ALA A 162 8.53 24.70 -1.01
N THR A 163 9.38 23.69 -0.93
CA THR A 163 10.84 23.87 -1.01
C THR A 163 11.32 23.90 -2.46
N ARG A 164 10.75 23.05 -3.33
CA ARG A 164 11.17 22.92 -4.72
C ARG A 164 10.66 24.07 -5.60
N HIS A 165 9.41 24.49 -5.41
CA HIS A 165 8.76 25.45 -6.32
C HIS A 165 8.53 26.84 -5.74
N TYR A 166 8.67 27.05 -4.43
CA TYR A 166 8.42 28.35 -3.81
C TYR A 166 9.68 28.93 -3.15
N ARG A 167 10.12 30.11 -3.60
CA ARG A 167 11.34 30.74 -3.07
C ARG A 167 11.15 31.22 -1.62
N PRO A 168 12.14 31.06 -0.74
CA PRO A 168 12.14 31.62 0.60
C PRO A 168 12.38 33.14 0.54
N SER A 169 11.36 33.92 0.16
CA SER A 169 11.45 35.39 0.04
C SER A 169 10.29 36.11 0.75
N GLY A 170 10.03 35.69 2.00
CA GLY A 170 9.06 36.29 2.92
C GLY A 170 7.68 35.62 2.92
N PRO A 171 6.82 35.92 3.93
CA PRO A 171 5.51 35.25 4.11
C PRO A 171 4.58 35.39 2.90
N ALA A 172 4.61 36.53 2.21
CA ALA A 172 3.75 36.83 1.06
C ALA A 172 4.05 35.98 -0.19
N ARG A 173 5.17 35.25 -0.22
CA ARG A 173 5.60 34.39 -1.34
C ARG A 173 5.69 32.91 -0.95
N ALA A 174 5.30 32.56 0.27
CA ALA A 174 5.22 31.17 0.70
C ALA A 174 4.02 30.48 0.06
N TRP A 175 4.17 29.20 -0.27
CA TRP A 175 3.04 28.41 -0.74
C TRP A 175 1.98 28.27 0.36
N TYR A 176 0.72 28.56 0.01
CA TYR A 176 -0.39 28.57 0.96
C TYR A 176 -0.58 27.22 1.68
N GLY A 177 -0.24 26.10 1.03
CA GLY A 177 -0.39 24.77 1.61
C GLY A 177 0.38 24.57 2.93
N LYS A 178 1.45 25.33 3.17
CA LYS A 178 2.19 25.30 4.45
C LYS A 178 1.32 25.60 5.67
N GLN A 179 0.24 26.36 5.53
CA GLN A 179 -0.64 26.72 6.64
C GLN A 179 -1.43 25.52 7.20
N PHE A 180 -1.59 24.45 6.42
CA PHE A 180 -2.34 23.25 6.82
C PHE A 180 -1.48 22.20 7.52
N ALA A 181 -0.15 22.27 7.40
CA ALA A 181 0.76 21.28 7.99
C ALA A 181 0.56 21.09 9.51
N PRO A 182 0.34 22.14 10.33
CA PRO A 182 0.05 21.96 11.76
C PRO A 182 -1.24 21.17 12.03
N ALA A 183 -2.30 21.39 11.24
CA ALA A 183 -3.57 20.69 11.41
C ALA A 183 -3.45 19.20 11.02
N PHE A 184 -2.73 18.91 9.94
CA PHE A 184 -2.46 17.54 9.50
C PHE A 184 -1.56 16.80 10.50
N ALA A 185 -0.54 17.48 11.04
CA ALA A 185 0.32 16.95 12.08
C ALA A 185 -0.48 16.62 13.35
N HIS A 186 -1.34 17.53 13.79
CA HIS A 186 -2.19 17.31 14.95
C HIS A 186 -3.12 16.10 14.77
N ARG A 187 -3.69 15.90 13.57
CA ARG A 187 -4.50 14.71 13.29
C ARG A 187 -3.67 13.42 13.33
N ALA A 188 -2.51 13.40 12.68
CA ALA A 188 -1.59 12.25 12.76
C ALA A 188 -1.22 11.92 14.21
N HIS A 189 -0.99 12.94 15.04
CA HIS A 189 -0.63 12.79 16.44
C HIS A 189 -1.75 12.20 17.30
N ILE A 190 -2.99 12.69 17.16
CA ILE A 190 -4.16 12.13 17.86
C ILE A 190 -4.30 10.64 17.54
N PHE A 191 -4.32 10.29 16.26
CA PHE A 191 -4.53 8.92 15.83
C PHE A 191 -3.37 8.00 16.22
N TYR A 192 -2.12 8.47 16.13
CA TYR A 192 -0.98 7.71 16.59
C TYR A 192 -1.02 7.44 18.10
N ASN A 193 -1.36 8.46 18.91
CA ASN A 193 -1.46 8.32 20.36
C ASN A 193 -2.48 7.25 20.74
N ILE A 194 -3.70 7.32 20.18
CA ILE A 194 -4.75 6.31 20.44
C ILE A 194 -4.31 4.94 19.92
N ALA A 195 -3.78 4.86 18.70
CA ALA A 195 -3.40 3.60 18.11
C ALA A 195 -2.27 2.89 18.87
N SER A 196 -1.32 3.65 19.43
CA SER A 196 -0.17 3.10 20.14
C SER A 196 -0.54 2.33 21.41
N GLU A 197 -1.74 2.53 21.97
CA GLU A 197 -2.27 1.76 23.09
C GLU A 197 -2.48 0.27 22.73
N GLY A 198 -2.56 -0.07 21.44
CA GLY A 198 -2.68 -1.45 20.99
C GLY A 198 -1.40 -2.29 21.16
N TRP A 199 -0.26 -1.66 21.47
CA TRP A 199 0.99 -2.36 21.75
C TRP A 199 1.01 -2.90 23.18
N ASP A 200 1.17 -4.21 23.33
CA ASP A 200 1.31 -4.86 24.63
C ASP A 200 2.43 -5.92 24.61
N THR A 201 3.03 -6.17 25.78
CA THR A 201 4.04 -7.22 25.97
C THR A 201 3.55 -8.41 26.78
N GLU A 202 2.33 -8.34 27.32
CA GLU A 202 1.71 -9.43 28.07
C GLU A 202 1.39 -10.62 27.16
N LEU A 203 0.92 -10.33 25.94
CA LEU A 203 0.60 -11.33 24.93
C LEU A 203 1.71 -11.37 23.89
N CYS A 204 2.15 -12.57 23.54
CA CYS A 204 3.14 -12.81 22.49
C CYS A 204 4.49 -12.10 22.67
N ASN A 205 4.83 -11.69 23.90
CA ASN A 205 6.05 -10.91 24.22
C ASN A 205 6.19 -9.62 23.39
N GLY A 206 5.09 -9.01 22.96
CA GLY A 206 5.09 -7.82 22.12
C GLY A 206 4.03 -7.88 21.03
N GLY A 207 4.00 -6.83 20.20
CA GLY A 207 3.14 -6.74 19.03
C GLY A 207 1.84 -6.01 19.31
N MET A 208 1.31 -5.38 18.27
CA MET A 208 0.00 -4.77 18.24
C MET A 208 -1.10 -5.82 18.23
N THR A 209 -2.08 -5.66 19.12
CA THR A 209 -3.40 -6.28 18.96
C THR A 209 -4.17 -5.55 17.85
N TRP A 210 -5.00 -6.25 17.08
CA TRP A 210 -5.75 -5.66 15.96
C TRP A 210 -6.85 -4.71 16.43
N ASN A 211 -7.75 -5.20 17.28
CA ASN A 211 -8.91 -4.48 17.77
C ASN A 211 -9.08 -4.77 19.26
N PRO A 212 -9.14 -3.74 20.13
CA PRO A 212 -9.20 -3.94 21.57
C PRO A 212 -10.53 -4.52 22.06
N ARG A 213 -11.56 -4.55 21.22
CA ARG A 213 -12.92 -5.00 21.58
C ARG A 213 -13.20 -6.45 21.22
N LEU A 214 -12.27 -7.10 20.50
CA LEU A 214 -12.42 -8.47 20.05
C LEU A 214 -11.40 -9.36 20.76
N THR A 215 -11.58 -10.66 20.61
CA THR A 215 -10.55 -11.66 20.95
C THR A 215 -9.19 -11.25 20.38
N PRO A 216 -8.09 -11.37 21.15
CA PRO A 216 -6.77 -10.99 20.71
C PRO A 216 -6.39 -11.65 19.39
N TYR A 217 -6.01 -10.78 18.46
CA TYR A 217 -5.46 -11.17 17.17
C TYR A 217 -4.30 -10.24 16.86
N LYS A 218 -3.08 -10.77 16.85
CA LYS A 218 -1.88 -10.01 16.46
C LYS A 218 -1.63 -10.26 14.99
N ASN A 219 -2.13 -9.35 14.16
CA ASN A 219 -2.09 -9.47 12.71
C ASN A 219 -0.87 -8.74 12.11
N ALA A 220 -0.51 -9.12 10.89
CA ALA A 220 0.58 -8.49 10.15
C ALA A 220 0.29 -7.02 9.91
N ILE A 221 -0.92 -6.69 9.42
CA ILE A 221 -1.20 -5.35 8.93
C ILE A 221 -1.10 -4.29 10.02
N THR A 222 -1.69 -4.48 11.20
CA THR A 222 -1.64 -3.52 12.31
C THR A 222 -0.21 -3.33 12.80
N ASN A 223 0.59 -4.40 12.88
CA ASN A 223 1.99 -4.32 13.28
C ASN A 223 2.86 -3.61 12.24
N GLN A 224 2.68 -3.92 10.95
CA GLN A 224 3.41 -3.27 9.86
C GLN A 224 3.06 -1.78 9.75
N LEU A 225 1.77 -1.45 9.90
CA LEU A 225 1.30 -0.07 9.96
C LEU A 225 1.90 0.66 11.16
N PHE A 226 1.95 0.04 12.34
CA PHE A 226 2.54 0.64 13.52
C PHE A 226 4.03 0.95 13.31
N ILE A 227 4.78 0.00 12.72
CA ILE A 227 6.19 0.22 12.38
C ILE A 227 6.35 1.38 11.40
N SER A 228 5.60 1.35 10.28
CA SER A 228 5.67 2.38 9.23
C SER A 228 5.21 3.76 9.72
N ALA A 229 4.18 3.82 10.57
CA ALA A 229 3.69 5.05 11.16
C ALA A 229 4.67 5.59 12.19
N SER A 230 5.20 4.74 13.07
CA SER A 230 6.19 5.13 14.09
C SER A 230 7.44 5.74 13.45
N ILE A 231 8.00 5.09 12.43
CA ILE A 231 9.17 5.64 11.74
C ILE A 231 8.81 6.87 10.90
N GLY A 232 7.60 6.94 10.35
CA GLY A 232 7.09 8.13 9.68
C GLY A 232 6.93 9.32 10.62
N MET A 233 6.44 9.08 11.85
CA MET A 233 6.38 10.08 12.91
C MET A 233 7.80 10.54 13.29
N TYR A 234 8.77 9.63 13.38
CA TYR A 234 10.16 10.04 13.65
C TYR A 234 10.75 10.92 12.54
N LEU A 235 10.53 10.58 11.27
CA LEU A 235 11.20 11.23 10.13
C LEU A 235 10.49 12.51 9.65
N TYR A 236 9.16 12.54 9.64
CA TYR A 236 8.40 13.54 8.87
C TYR A 236 7.46 14.39 9.72
N PHE A 237 7.15 14.00 10.96
CA PHE A 237 6.27 14.75 11.83
C PHE A 237 6.94 16.05 12.30
N PRO A 238 6.32 17.23 12.08
CA PRO A 238 6.91 18.52 12.42
C PRO A 238 6.74 18.90 13.91
N GLY A 239 6.29 17.97 14.75
CA GLY A 239 5.90 18.25 16.12
C GLY A 239 4.46 18.77 16.25
N ASP A 240 3.94 18.71 17.47
CA ASP A 240 2.63 19.23 17.83
C ASP A 240 2.62 19.64 19.30
N GLN A 241 2.23 20.89 19.54
CA GLN A 241 2.06 21.46 20.89
C GLN A 241 0.59 21.62 21.27
N ASN A 242 -0.33 21.27 20.37
CA ASN A 242 -1.75 21.32 20.65
C ASN A 242 -2.16 20.10 21.49
N THR A 243 -2.42 20.32 22.77
CA THR A 243 -2.81 19.26 23.71
C THR A 243 -4.31 18.94 23.67
N SER A 244 -5.09 19.61 22.81
CA SER A 244 -6.54 19.47 22.76
C SER A 244 -6.92 18.30 21.84
N PRO A 245 -7.46 17.17 22.34
CA PRO A 245 -7.85 16.05 21.48
C PRO A 245 -9.08 16.37 20.60
N PHE A 246 -9.81 17.41 20.99
CA PHE A 246 -10.97 18.02 20.33
C PHE A 246 -10.84 19.53 20.52
N MET A 247 -11.26 20.36 19.57
CA MET A 247 -11.15 21.84 19.62
C MET A 247 -11.12 22.46 21.03
N GLN A 248 -10.02 23.17 21.33
CA GLN A 248 -9.77 24.09 22.45
C GLN A 248 -10.56 23.83 23.75
N ALA A 249 -10.12 22.85 24.55
CA ALA A 249 -10.53 22.76 25.95
C ALA A 249 -9.65 23.68 26.82
N ALA A 250 -10.22 24.80 27.24
CA ALA A 250 -9.67 25.61 28.33
C ALA A 250 -9.79 24.81 29.64
N GLY A 251 -8.68 24.30 30.16
CA GLY A 251 -8.63 23.73 31.51
C GLY A 251 -7.61 22.61 31.64
N GLY A 252 -6.57 22.84 32.45
CA GLY A 252 -5.49 21.91 32.78
C GLY A 252 -5.91 20.63 33.50
N GLY A 253 -6.61 19.74 32.79
CA GLY A 253 -6.77 18.35 33.15
C GLY A 253 -5.68 17.48 32.53
N ASP A 254 -5.17 16.57 33.34
CA ASP A 254 -4.25 15.45 33.15
C ASP A 254 -4.67 14.39 32.11
N GLY A 255 -5.61 14.72 31.20
CA GLY A 255 -6.14 13.84 30.14
C GLY A 255 -6.02 14.42 28.72
N GLY A 256 -5.16 15.43 28.50
CA GLY A 256 -4.88 16.01 27.18
C GLY A 256 -3.91 15.17 26.35
N LEU A 257 -3.91 15.37 25.02
CA LEU A 257 -2.90 14.80 24.12
C LEU A 257 -1.51 15.32 24.57
N PRO A 258 -0.53 14.45 24.88
CA PRO A 258 0.82 14.89 25.24
C PRO A 258 1.41 15.74 24.12
N SER A 259 2.22 16.76 24.42
CA SER A 259 2.93 17.45 23.34
C SER A 259 4.07 16.56 22.81
N ALA A 260 4.28 16.60 21.49
CA ALA A 260 5.31 15.82 20.84
C ALA A 260 6.24 16.73 20.02
N ARG A 261 7.54 16.47 20.10
CA ARG A 261 8.56 17.24 19.38
C ARG A 261 8.85 16.61 18.02
N PRO A 262 9.32 17.38 17.03
CA PRO A 262 9.89 16.79 15.82
C PRO A 262 11.01 15.82 16.21
N HIS A 263 11.10 14.69 15.51
CA HIS A 263 12.15 13.68 15.69
C HIS A 263 12.27 13.12 17.12
N ASP A 264 11.15 13.03 17.83
CA ASP A 264 11.15 12.44 19.17
C ASP A 264 11.57 10.95 19.11
N ARG A 265 12.56 10.57 19.93
CA ARG A 265 13.21 9.25 19.85
C ARG A 265 12.28 8.11 20.26
N HIS A 266 11.19 8.38 20.98
CA HIS A 266 10.24 7.31 21.32
C HIS A 266 9.54 6.75 20.07
N PHE A 267 9.31 7.56 19.03
CA PHE A 267 8.79 7.09 17.74
C PHE A 267 9.78 6.14 17.06
N LEU A 268 11.06 6.46 17.06
CA LEU A 268 12.10 5.58 16.53
C LEU A 268 12.18 4.27 17.33
N ALA A 269 12.15 4.35 18.66
CA ALA A 269 12.16 3.18 19.52
C ALA A 269 10.97 2.25 19.25
N ALA A 270 9.75 2.80 19.16
CA ALA A 270 8.55 2.04 18.82
C ALA A 270 8.66 1.33 17.45
N ALA A 271 9.22 2.00 16.44
CA ALA A 271 9.44 1.39 15.12
C ALA A 271 10.45 0.22 15.19
N VAL A 272 11.56 0.41 15.89
CA VAL A 272 12.62 -0.60 16.07
C VAL A 272 12.09 -1.81 16.85
N ASP A 273 11.41 -1.57 17.98
CA ASP A 273 10.83 -2.62 18.81
C ASP A 273 9.74 -3.39 18.07
N GLY A 274 8.86 -2.67 17.36
CA GLY A 274 7.83 -3.23 16.50
C GLY A 274 8.40 -4.18 15.46
N TYR A 275 9.47 -3.75 14.78
CA TYR A 275 10.08 -4.57 13.74
C TYR A 275 10.88 -5.75 14.29
N ASN A 276 11.61 -5.56 15.39
CA ASN A 276 12.30 -6.66 16.08
C ASN A 276 11.31 -7.75 16.50
N TRP A 277 10.16 -7.35 17.04
CA TRP A 277 9.08 -8.29 17.35
C TRP A 277 8.57 -8.99 16.09
N LEU A 278 8.20 -8.23 15.04
CA LEU A 278 7.64 -8.80 13.80
C LEU A 278 8.61 -9.80 13.14
N ARG A 279 9.91 -9.51 13.13
CA ARG A 279 10.95 -10.39 12.60
C ARG A 279 11.07 -11.69 13.41
N SER A 280 10.85 -11.63 14.72
CA SER A 280 10.94 -12.77 15.64
C SER A 280 9.63 -13.56 15.79
N SER A 281 8.48 -12.99 15.38
CA SER A 281 7.15 -13.59 15.56
C SER A 281 6.84 -14.76 14.62
N ASN A 282 7.79 -15.12 13.74
CA ASN A 282 7.67 -16.17 12.74
C ASN A 282 6.58 -15.90 11.68
N MET A 283 6.03 -14.68 11.53
CA MET A 283 4.87 -14.38 10.67
C MET A 283 5.10 -14.45 9.14
N THR A 284 6.07 -15.23 8.67
CA THR A 284 6.29 -15.50 7.26
C THR A 284 6.11 -16.98 6.93
N ASN A 285 5.59 -17.28 5.75
CA ASN A 285 5.45 -18.65 5.26
C ASN A 285 6.73 -19.14 4.55
N SER A 286 6.70 -20.36 4.01
CA SER A 286 7.84 -20.98 3.32
C SER A 286 8.32 -20.25 2.05
N LYS A 287 7.52 -19.33 1.50
CA LYS A 287 7.89 -18.45 0.38
C LYS A 287 8.43 -17.10 0.86
N GLY A 288 8.55 -16.90 2.17
CA GLY A 288 8.95 -15.64 2.78
C GLY A 288 7.93 -14.52 2.58
N LEU A 289 6.65 -14.86 2.46
CA LEU A 289 5.53 -13.91 2.42
C LEU A 289 4.91 -13.80 3.81
N TYR A 290 4.48 -12.60 4.21
CA TYR A 290 3.77 -12.38 5.45
C TYR A 290 2.38 -12.99 5.40
N VAL A 291 2.09 -13.82 6.40
CA VAL A 291 0.74 -14.37 6.64
C VAL A 291 -0.10 -13.37 7.42
N ASP A 292 -1.38 -13.65 7.64
CA ASP A 292 -2.31 -12.65 8.18
C ASP A 292 -2.10 -12.38 9.66
N GLY A 293 -1.81 -13.39 10.49
CA GLY A 293 -1.63 -13.16 11.92
C GLY A 293 -1.73 -14.39 12.81
N PHE A 294 -1.95 -14.12 14.09
CA PHE A 294 -2.11 -15.14 15.13
C PHE A 294 -3.26 -14.81 16.07
N HIS A 295 -4.07 -15.81 16.37
CA HIS A 295 -4.82 -15.90 17.61
C HIS A 295 -3.97 -16.58 18.70
N ILE A 296 -4.52 -16.61 19.92
CA ILE A 296 -3.90 -17.22 21.10
C ILE A 296 -4.68 -18.49 21.48
N HIS A 297 -3.99 -19.61 21.54
CA HIS A 297 -4.60 -20.90 21.83
C HIS A 297 -5.26 -20.93 23.21
N ASN A 298 -6.50 -21.43 23.26
CA ASN A 298 -7.36 -21.46 24.45
C ASN A 298 -7.65 -20.08 25.09
N TRP A 299 -7.54 -18.98 24.35
CA TRP A 299 -7.91 -17.66 24.86
C TRP A 299 -9.33 -17.64 25.46
N GLY A 300 -9.48 -16.99 26.62
CA GLY A 300 -10.78 -16.80 27.29
C GLY A 300 -11.38 -18.07 27.91
N LYS A 301 -10.75 -19.23 27.73
CA LYS A 301 -11.21 -20.48 28.34
C LYS A 301 -11.08 -20.38 29.86
N ASN A 302 -12.21 -20.45 30.55
CA ASN A 302 -12.34 -20.24 32.00
C ASN A 302 -11.79 -18.87 32.49
N GLY A 303 -11.83 -17.84 31.65
CA GLY A 303 -11.30 -16.51 32.00
C GLY A 303 -9.77 -16.43 32.03
N SER A 304 -9.06 -17.40 31.45
CA SER A 304 -7.59 -17.38 31.35
C SER A 304 -7.09 -16.72 30.05
N ILE A 305 -5.84 -16.26 30.06
CA ILE A 305 -5.13 -15.76 28.86
C ILE A 305 -4.74 -16.87 27.86
N GLY A 306 -5.24 -18.10 28.06
CA GLY A 306 -4.85 -19.25 27.26
C GLY A 306 -3.35 -19.56 27.41
N THR A 307 -2.67 -19.77 26.31
CA THR A 307 -1.21 -19.95 26.29
C THR A 307 -0.44 -18.62 26.45
N GLY A 308 -1.09 -17.47 26.23
CA GLY A 308 -0.45 -16.16 26.13
C GLY A 308 0.51 -16.02 24.93
N LYS A 309 0.56 -17.01 24.03
CA LYS A 309 1.50 -17.09 22.92
C LYS A 309 0.77 -16.94 21.59
N CYS A 310 1.44 -16.37 20.60
CA CYS A 310 0.95 -16.28 19.22
C CYS A 310 1.12 -17.63 18.52
N ASP A 311 0.25 -18.59 18.82
CA ASP A 311 0.38 -20.01 18.44
C ASP A 311 -0.78 -20.56 17.57
N GLU A 312 -1.84 -19.77 17.33
CA GLU A 312 -2.88 -20.10 16.35
C GLU A 312 -2.76 -19.23 15.10
N ARG A 313 -1.91 -19.66 14.16
CA ARG A 313 -1.62 -18.92 12.94
C ARG A 313 -2.74 -18.98 11.91
N ASN A 314 -3.04 -17.84 11.28
CA ASN A 314 -3.79 -17.76 10.04
C ASN A 314 -2.83 -17.63 8.84
N GLU A 315 -2.78 -18.66 8.00
CA GLU A 315 -1.87 -18.73 6.83
C GLU A 315 -2.35 -17.91 5.62
N MET A 316 -3.43 -17.12 5.75
CA MET A 316 -3.91 -16.26 4.67
C MET A 316 -2.85 -15.22 4.30
N THR A 317 -2.73 -14.93 3.00
CA THR A 317 -1.78 -13.94 2.49
C THR A 317 -2.52 -12.92 1.65
N TYR A 318 -2.27 -11.64 1.93
CA TYR A 318 -2.83 -10.51 1.19
C TYR A 318 -1.69 -9.64 0.64
N THR A 319 -1.90 -8.97 -0.49
CA THR A 319 -0.83 -8.20 -1.14
C THR A 319 -0.37 -7.00 -0.30
N TYR A 320 -1.27 -6.35 0.43
CA TYR A 320 -0.94 -5.21 1.30
C TYR A 320 0.01 -5.55 2.46
N ASN A 321 -0.08 -6.76 3.03
CA ASN A 321 0.84 -7.28 4.07
C ASN A 321 2.27 -7.47 3.53
N GLN A 322 2.46 -7.41 2.21
CA GLN A 322 3.78 -7.47 1.58
C GLN A 322 4.30 -6.09 1.19
N GLY A 323 3.44 -5.06 1.29
CA GLY A 323 3.70 -3.70 0.84
C GLY A 323 4.04 -2.77 2.00
N VAL A 324 3.14 -2.65 2.98
CA VAL A 324 3.22 -1.61 4.05
C VAL A 324 4.57 -1.57 4.73
N LEU A 325 5.13 -2.74 5.03
CA LEU A 325 6.42 -2.86 5.70
C LEU A 325 7.58 -2.27 4.88
N LEU A 326 7.50 -2.24 3.54
CA LEU A 326 8.60 -1.77 2.69
C LEU A 326 8.98 -0.32 2.97
N SER A 327 8.00 0.60 3.09
CA SER A 327 8.31 1.98 3.45
C SER A 327 8.80 2.10 4.90
N GLY A 328 8.32 1.24 5.80
CA GLY A 328 8.80 1.16 7.18
C GLY A 328 10.27 0.76 7.26
N LEU A 329 10.68 -0.26 6.49
CA LEU A 329 12.06 -0.74 6.40
C LEU A 329 12.99 0.32 5.80
N ARG A 330 12.53 1.02 4.76
CA ARG A 330 13.25 2.19 4.26
C ARG A 330 13.43 3.17 5.43
N GLY A 331 12.35 3.62 6.06
CA GLY A 331 12.44 4.61 7.12
C GLY A 331 13.37 4.17 8.26
N LEU A 332 13.36 2.89 8.62
CA LEU A 332 14.19 2.33 9.69
C LEU A 332 15.67 2.41 9.33
N TRP A 333 16.03 2.10 8.08
CA TRP A 333 17.38 2.36 7.59
C TRP A 333 17.74 3.85 7.70
N GLU A 334 16.83 4.76 7.32
CA GLU A 334 17.11 6.20 7.33
C GLU A 334 17.28 6.75 8.76
N GLY A 335 16.54 6.21 9.72
CA GLY A 335 16.61 6.60 11.13
C GLY A 335 17.71 5.91 11.94
N THR A 336 18.34 4.85 11.44
CA THR A 336 19.33 4.06 12.20
C THR A 336 20.67 3.87 11.51
N GLY A 337 20.73 3.99 10.17
CA GLY A 337 21.90 3.68 9.35
C GLY A 337 22.13 2.19 9.12
N GLU A 338 21.28 1.32 9.65
CA GLU A 338 21.46 -0.13 9.63
C GLU A 338 21.04 -0.75 8.28
N GLN A 339 21.99 -1.37 7.58
CA GLN A 339 21.79 -1.82 6.19
C GLN A 339 20.82 -2.99 6.04
N TRP A 340 20.72 -3.84 7.05
CA TRP A 340 19.91 -5.06 7.01
C TRP A 340 18.40 -4.76 6.85
N TYR A 341 17.93 -3.57 7.21
CA TYR A 341 16.56 -3.15 6.90
C TYR A 341 16.30 -3.08 5.39
N LEU A 342 17.25 -2.53 4.61
CA LEU A 342 17.15 -2.50 3.14
C LEU A 342 17.24 -3.92 2.56
N GLU A 343 18.12 -4.76 3.11
CA GLU A 343 18.28 -6.15 2.69
C GLU A 343 16.99 -6.96 2.86
N ASP A 344 16.34 -6.83 4.02
CA ASP A 344 15.06 -7.47 4.31
C ASP A 344 13.94 -6.93 3.40
N GLY A 345 13.96 -5.64 3.08
CA GLY A 345 13.04 -5.03 2.10
C GLY A 345 13.20 -5.60 0.69
N HIS A 346 14.43 -5.63 0.17
CA HIS A 346 14.73 -6.21 -1.14
C HIS A 346 14.45 -7.71 -1.20
N LYS A 347 14.63 -8.43 -0.09
CA LYS A 347 14.24 -9.85 0.02
C LYS A 347 12.73 -10.01 -0.10
N LEU A 348 11.93 -9.20 0.60
CA LEU A 348 10.47 -9.24 0.53
C LEU A 348 9.97 -8.95 -0.90
N VAL A 349 10.48 -7.90 -1.55
CA VAL A 349 10.09 -7.56 -2.94
C VAL A 349 10.38 -8.73 -3.89
N ARG A 350 11.56 -9.35 -3.80
CA ARG A 350 11.91 -10.52 -4.62
C ARG A 350 11.00 -11.72 -4.37
N ASN A 351 10.62 -11.97 -3.11
CA ASN A 351 9.68 -13.03 -2.76
C ASN A 351 8.30 -12.79 -3.39
N VAL A 352 7.78 -11.56 -3.34
CA VAL A 352 6.50 -11.18 -3.97
C VAL A 352 6.56 -11.37 -5.48
N ILE A 353 7.59 -10.84 -6.14
CA ILE A 353 7.79 -10.99 -7.59
C ILE A 353 7.83 -12.47 -7.98
N ALA A 354 8.59 -13.29 -7.24
CA ALA A 354 8.65 -14.74 -7.46
C ALA A 354 7.27 -15.40 -7.28
N ALA A 355 6.50 -14.99 -6.26
CA ALA A 355 5.18 -15.50 -5.95
C ALA A 355 4.09 -15.10 -6.96
N THR A 356 4.38 -14.21 -7.92
CA THR A 356 3.51 -13.94 -9.08
C THR A 356 3.78 -14.85 -10.28
N GLY A 357 4.84 -15.66 -10.25
CA GLY A 357 5.28 -16.47 -11.39
C GLY A 357 6.14 -15.73 -12.41
N TRP A 358 6.74 -14.59 -12.03
CA TRP A 358 7.50 -13.73 -12.92
C TRP A 358 8.63 -14.44 -13.69
N ALA A 359 9.38 -15.33 -13.04
CA ALA A 359 10.48 -16.07 -13.69
C ALA A 359 10.01 -16.94 -14.86
N GLU A 360 8.82 -17.53 -14.78
CA GLU A 360 8.23 -18.34 -15.85
C GLU A 360 7.69 -17.45 -16.97
N HIS A 361 7.10 -16.31 -16.61
CA HIS A 361 6.68 -15.28 -17.56
C HIS A 361 7.85 -14.80 -18.42
N GLU A 362 8.98 -14.44 -17.79
CA GLU A 362 10.17 -13.95 -18.48
C GLU A 362 10.81 -15.01 -19.41
N LYS A 363 10.94 -16.26 -18.94
CA LYS A 363 11.43 -17.37 -19.78
C LYS A 363 10.58 -17.52 -21.05
N ARG A 364 9.26 -17.46 -20.92
CA ARG A 364 8.32 -17.56 -22.04
C ARG A 364 8.41 -16.35 -22.98
N ARG A 365 8.58 -15.14 -22.43
CA ARG A 365 8.73 -13.90 -23.22
C ARG A 365 10.01 -13.94 -24.07
N LYS A 366 11.14 -14.36 -23.48
CA LYS A 366 12.42 -14.51 -24.20
C LYS A 366 12.36 -15.63 -25.26
N GLY A 367 11.75 -16.77 -24.94
CA GLY A 367 11.57 -17.88 -25.90
C GLY A 367 10.78 -17.49 -27.16
N LYS A 368 9.76 -16.63 -27.03
CA LYS A 368 8.99 -16.12 -28.20
C LYS A 368 9.82 -15.24 -29.14
N LYS A 369 10.82 -14.50 -28.62
CA LYS A 369 11.71 -13.68 -29.45
C LYS A 369 12.62 -14.53 -30.33
N HIS A 370 13.06 -15.70 -29.86
CA HIS A 370 13.92 -16.59 -30.64
C HIS A 370 13.16 -17.33 -31.76
N HIS A 371 11.87 -17.63 -31.58
CA HIS A 371 11.04 -18.24 -32.64
C HIS A 371 10.63 -17.25 -33.73
N ASN A 372 10.43 -15.96 -33.45
CA ASN A 372 10.09 -14.98 -34.50
C ASN A 372 11.20 -14.77 -35.56
N ASN A 373 12.40 -15.33 -35.37
CA ASN A 373 13.50 -15.32 -36.35
C ASN A 373 13.66 -16.66 -37.10
N ARG A 374 12.80 -17.65 -36.86
CA ARG A 374 12.72 -18.89 -37.64
C ARG A 374 11.30 -19.05 -38.14
N VAL A 375 11.12 -19.06 -39.46
CA VAL A 375 9.86 -19.46 -40.07
C VAL A 375 9.73 -20.95 -39.84
N ASP A 376 9.15 -21.34 -38.70
CA ASP A 376 8.84 -22.73 -38.43
C ASP A 376 7.45 -23.02 -39.01
N GLU A 377 7.45 -23.67 -40.18
CA GLU A 377 6.32 -24.41 -40.73
C GLU A 377 6.06 -25.66 -39.88
N ASP A 378 5.54 -25.51 -38.66
CA ASP A 378 5.08 -26.67 -37.89
C ASP A 378 3.76 -26.33 -37.19
N GLY A 379 2.71 -27.06 -37.57
CA GLY A 379 1.39 -26.92 -36.98
C GLY A 379 1.42 -27.26 -35.49
N ASP A 380 1.19 -26.24 -34.65
CA ASP A 380 1.09 -26.40 -33.19
C ASP A 380 -0.01 -27.43 -32.85
N ASP A 381 0.40 -28.58 -32.30
CA ASP A 381 -0.48 -29.62 -31.77
C ASP A 381 -1.33 -29.04 -30.61
N VAL A 382 -2.66 -29.21 -30.71
CA VAL A 382 -3.67 -28.69 -29.78
C VAL A 382 -3.40 -29.08 -28.32
N ASP A 383 -2.75 -30.22 -28.07
CA ASP A 383 -2.37 -30.66 -26.73
C ASP A 383 -1.23 -29.80 -26.12
N THR A 384 -0.29 -29.34 -26.95
CA THR A 384 0.81 -28.47 -26.49
C THR A 384 0.30 -27.08 -26.08
N ASP A 385 -0.67 -26.55 -26.81
CA ASP A 385 -1.29 -25.25 -26.52
C ASP A 385 -2.16 -25.27 -25.27
N ARG A 386 -2.91 -26.35 -25.05
CA ARG A 386 -3.65 -26.57 -23.80
C ARG A 386 -2.70 -26.65 -22.60
N LYS A 387 -1.58 -27.38 -22.72
CA LYS A 387 -0.56 -27.48 -21.67
C LYS A 387 0.11 -26.12 -21.39
N LYS A 388 0.45 -25.34 -22.43
CA LYS A 388 1.00 -23.97 -22.30
C LYS A 388 0.01 -23.04 -21.58
N LYS A 389 -1.29 -23.08 -21.94
CA LYS A 389 -2.35 -22.32 -21.26
C LYS A 389 -2.51 -22.71 -19.79
N LYS A 390 -2.52 -24.00 -19.47
CA LYS A 390 -2.63 -24.50 -18.08
C LYS A 390 -1.48 -24.00 -17.19
N LYS A 391 -0.25 -23.97 -17.71
CA LYS A 391 0.92 -23.44 -16.98
C LYS A 391 0.78 -21.94 -16.66
N ARG A 392 0.30 -21.14 -17.61
CA ARG A 392 0.10 -19.68 -17.40
C ARG A 392 -0.97 -19.35 -16.36
N ARG A 393 -1.99 -20.20 -16.23
CA ARG A 393 -3.11 -20.02 -15.30
C ARG A 393 -2.81 -20.54 -13.88
N GLN A 394 -1.64 -21.14 -13.65
CA GLN A 394 -1.28 -21.71 -12.36
C GLN A 394 -1.01 -20.61 -11.32
N TRP A 395 -1.70 -20.70 -10.17
CA TRP A 395 -1.47 -19.83 -9.02
C TRP A 395 -0.07 -20.05 -8.42
N LYS A 396 0.65 -18.96 -8.17
CA LYS A 396 2.03 -19.00 -7.63
C LYS A 396 2.16 -18.48 -6.21
N GLY A 397 1.06 -18.08 -5.57
CA GLY A 397 1.00 -17.63 -4.18
C GLY A 397 0.48 -16.20 -4.05
N MET A 398 0.88 -15.31 -4.95
CA MET A 398 0.46 -13.90 -5.00
C MET A 398 0.10 -13.46 -6.42
N GLY A 399 -0.29 -14.41 -7.29
CA GLY A 399 -0.52 -14.09 -8.69
C GLY A 399 -0.33 -15.21 -9.67
N ARG A 400 -0.47 -14.84 -10.94
CA ARG A 400 -0.35 -15.69 -12.13
C ARG A 400 0.34 -14.94 -13.26
N ASP A 401 1.22 -15.62 -14.01
CA ASP A 401 1.90 -15.08 -15.20
C ASP A 401 2.55 -13.70 -14.97
N GLY A 402 3.10 -13.47 -13.77
CA GLY A 402 3.74 -12.21 -13.39
C GLY A 402 2.79 -11.11 -12.90
N ILE A 403 1.48 -11.36 -12.90
CA ILE A 403 0.45 -10.39 -12.50
C ILE A 403 0.15 -10.60 -11.01
N LEU A 404 0.24 -9.53 -10.24
CA LEU A 404 -0.14 -9.49 -8.83
C LEU A 404 -1.67 -9.62 -8.74
N GLU A 405 -2.16 -10.57 -7.95
CA GLU A 405 -3.58 -10.84 -7.79
C GLU A 405 -3.91 -11.11 -6.31
N GLU A 406 -5.13 -10.74 -5.91
CA GLU A 406 -5.75 -11.30 -4.71
C GLU A 406 -6.38 -12.66 -5.05
N VAL A 407 -6.53 -13.54 -4.05
CA VAL A 407 -7.16 -14.86 -4.26
C VAL A 407 -8.59 -14.71 -4.84
N CYS A 408 -9.30 -13.67 -4.40
CA CYS A 408 -10.67 -13.37 -4.79
C CYS A 408 -10.83 -12.70 -6.18
N ASP A 409 -9.73 -12.31 -6.85
CA ASP A 409 -9.78 -11.52 -8.10
C ASP A 409 -10.50 -12.30 -9.21
N ALA A 410 -10.09 -13.56 -9.43
CA ALA A 410 -10.57 -14.37 -10.54
C ALA A 410 -12.08 -14.67 -10.43
N SER A 411 -12.59 -14.89 -9.21
CA SER A 411 -14.02 -15.10 -8.93
C SER A 411 -14.83 -13.80 -8.91
N GLY A 412 -14.19 -12.63 -8.74
CA GLY A 412 -14.89 -11.36 -8.55
C GLY A 412 -15.62 -11.28 -7.21
N THR A 413 -15.13 -11.99 -6.19
CA THR A 413 -15.73 -12.05 -4.84
C THR A 413 -14.97 -11.19 -3.83
N CYS A 414 -14.04 -10.34 -4.28
CA CYS A 414 -13.32 -9.45 -3.37
C CYS A 414 -14.29 -8.48 -2.70
N SER A 415 -14.12 -8.32 -1.39
CA SER A 415 -14.79 -7.26 -0.66
C SER A 415 -14.17 -5.91 -1.03
N GLN A 416 -14.73 -4.85 -0.46
CA GLN A 416 -14.16 -3.51 -0.54
C GLN A 416 -12.71 -3.45 -0.03
N ASN A 417 -12.40 -4.22 1.01
CA ASN A 417 -11.05 -4.33 1.55
C ASN A 417 -10.12 -4.94 0.50
N GLY A 418 -10.50 -6.11 -0.03
CA GLY A 418 -9.73 -6.82 -1.05
C GLY A 418 -9.40 -5.93 -2.25
N GLN A 419 -10.37 -5.14 -2.72
CA GLN A 419 -10.20 -4.21 -3.85
C GLN A 419 -9.10 -3.16 -3.65
N THR A 420 -8.76 -2.83 -2.40
CA THR A 420 -7.79 -1.78 -2.05
C THR A 420 -6.35 -2.30 -2.03
N PHE A 421 -6.14 -3.59 -1.73
CA PHE A 421 -4.84 -4.12 -1.28
C PHE A 421 -3.70 -3.98 -2.30
N LYS A 422 -3.95 -4.22 -3.59
CA LYS A 422 -2.91 -4.10 -4.62
C LYS A 422 -2.37 -2.67 -4.73
N GLY A 423 -3.24 -1.67 -4.60
CA GLY A 423 -2.81 -0.26 -4.64
C GLY A 423 -1.85 0.07 -3.51
N ILE A 424 -2.15 -0.41 -2.30
CA ILE A 424 -1.29 -0.23 -1.12
C ILE A 424 0.09 -0.81 -1.38
N PHE A 425 0.16 -2.03 -1.94
CA PHE A 425 1.44 -2.64 -2.29
C PHE A 425 2.29 -1.75 -3.20
N PHE A 426 1.73 -1.24 -4.30
CA PHE A 426 2.47 -0.40 -5.23
C PHE A 426 2.84 0.97 -4.65
N HIS A 427 2.00 1.55 -3.80
CA HIS A 427 2.33 2.78 -3.09
C HIS A 427 3.60 2.62 -2.23
N HIS A 428 3.64 1.60 -1.38
CA HIS A 428 4.79 1.37 -0.49
C HIS A 428 6.03 0.84 -1.22
N LEU A 429 5.88 0.06 -2.29
CA LEU A 429 7.00 -0.31 -3.16
C LEU A 429 7.65 0.92 -3.78
N THR A 430 6.85 1.88 -4.22
CA THR A 430 7.35 3.14 -4.79
C THR A 430 8.13 3.94 -3.75
N LEU A 431 7.62 4.04 -2.52
CA LEU A 431 8.32 4.71 -1.42
C LEU A 431 9.64 4.01 -1.04
N PHE A 432 9.66 2.68 -1.02
CA PHE A 432 10.88 1.93 -0.72
C PHE A 432 11.98 2.14 -1.75
N CYS A 433 11.61 2.26 -3.02
CA CYS A 433 12.55 2.43 -4.14
C CYS A 433 12.90 3.89 -4.46
N GLU A 434 12.53 4.85 -3.61
CA GLU A 434 13.02 6.23 -3.76
C GLU A 434 14.55 6.28 -3.65
N PRO A 435 15.25 7.14 -4.42
CA PRO A 435 16.70 7.28 -4.34
C PRO A 435 17.17 7.58 -2.91
N LEU A 436 18.22 6.89 -2.47
CA LEU A 436 18.74 7.10 -1.12
C LEU A 436 19.52 8.42 -1.05
N PRO A 437 19.27 9.29 -0.05
CA PRO A 437 20.05 10.50 0.11
C PRO A 437 21.48 10.11 0.51
N LEU A 438 22.47 10.72 -0.13
CA LEU A 438 23.89 10.47 0.18
C LEU A 438 24.30 11.18 1.48
N ASP A 439 23.68 12.31 1.77
CA ASP A 439 23.86 13.08 2.99
C ASP A 439 22.65 12.91 3.90
N PRO A 440 22.83 12.95 5.24
CA PRO A 440 21.72 13.00 6.18
C PRO A 440 20.73 14.12 5.84
N MET A 441 19.45 13.78 5.68
CA MET A 441 18.37 14.75 5.47
C MET A 441 18.27 15.75 6.63
N VAL A 442 18.46 15.24 7.85
CA VAL A 442 18.58 16.01 9.09
C VAL A 442 19.82 15.51 9.85
N PRO A 443 20.90 16.32 9.93
CA PRO A 443 22.13 15.93 10.63
C PRO A 443 21.89 15.55 12.09
N GLY A 444 22.43 14.39 12.51
CA GLY A 444 22.28 13.86 13.88
C GLY A 444 20.95 13.17 14.16
N VAL A 445 20.02 13.15 13.20
CA VAL A 445 18.71 12.46 13.29
C VAL A 445 18.61 11.35 12.24
N THR A 446 19.06 11.62 11.02
CA THR A 446 18.99 10.68 9.90
C THR A 446 20.38 10.27 9.44
N TYR A 447 20.43 9.23 8.62
CA TYR A 447 21.64 8.70 8.03
C TYR A 447 21.62 8.83 6.51
N GLY A 448 22.77 9.21 5.94
CA GLY A 448 23.02 9.20 4.50
C GLY A 448 23.57 7.85 4.04
N ALA A 449 23.29 7.47 2.80
CA ALA A 449 23.83 6.28 2.17
C ALA A 449 25.27 6.49 1.70
N SER A 450 26.10 5.44 1.83
CA SER A 450 27.33 5.38 1.03
C SER A 450 26.97 5.34 -0.47
N ARG A 451 27.89 5.77 -1.33
CA ARG A 451 27.68 5.75 -2.78
C ARG A 451 27.40 4.33 -3.30
N GLU A 452 28.07 3.34 -2.71
CA GLU A 452 27.90 1.92 -3.02
C GLU A 452 26.51 1.43 -2.62
N THR A 453 26.06 1.80 -1.42
CA THR A 453 24.73 1.44 -0.91
C THR A 453 23.64 2.05 -1.78
N ALA A 454 23.73 3.35 -2.08
CA ALA A 454 22.78 4.04 -2.94
C ALA A 454 22.73 3.44 -4.35
N ALA A 455 23.90 3.12 -4.93
CA ALA A 455 23.99 2.47 -6.24
C ALA A 455 23.38 1.06 -6.23
N LEU A 456 23.67 0.26 -5.21
CA LEU A 456 23.13 -1.11 -5.08
C LEU A 456 21.62 -1.11 -4.90
N HIS A 457 21.10 -0.22 -4.06
CA HIS A 457 19.67 -0.06 -3.85
C HIS A 457 18.98 0.34 -5.16
N ARG A 458 19.50 1.38 -5.84
CA ARG A 458 18.99 1.84 -7.13
C ARG A 458 19.01 0.74 -8.18
N GLN A 459 20.10 -0.02 -8.27
CA GLN A 459 20.21 -1.14 -9.21
C GLN A 459 19.20 -2.25 -8.90
N SER A 460 19.02 -2.60 -7.63
CA SER A 460 18.02 -3.60 -7.21
C SER A 460 16.60 -3.15 -7.56
N CYS A 461 16.26 -1.87 -7.36
CA CYS A 461 14.98 -1.33 -7.76
C CYS A 461 14.78 -1.29 -9.29
N LYS A 462 15.83 -0.98 -10.06
CA LYS A 462 15.81 -1.08 -11.53
C LYS A 462 15.42 -2.48 -11.99
N GLU A 463 15.90 -3.54 -11.35
CA GLU A 463 15.55 -4.92 -11.68
C GLU A 463 14.06 -5.25 -11.48
N TYR A 464 13.34 -4.49 -10.64
CA TYR A 464 11.89 -4.67 -10.44
C TYR A 464 11.06 -3.96 -11.51
N ALA A 465 11.61 -2.94 -12.18
CA ALA A 465 10.88 -2.09 -13.12
C ALA A 465 10.15 -2.85 -14.23
N PRO A 466 10.72 -3.90 -14.86
CA PRO A 466 9.99 -4.69 -15.86
C PRO A 466 8.73 -5.38 -15.30
N TRP A 467 8.77 -5.83 -14.05
CA TRP A 467 7.63 -6.44 -13.37
C TRP A 467 6.56 -5.40 -13.00
N VAL A 468 6.98 -4.22 -12.54
CA VAL A 468 6.09 -3.07 -12.30
C VAL A 468 5.39 -2.66 -13.60
N ALA A 469 6.14 -2.53 -14.69
CA ALA A 469 5.61 -2.17 -16.00
C ALA A 469 4.64 -3.22 -16.57
N HIS A 470 4.90 -4.50 -16.32
CA HIS A 470 3.96 -5.57 -16.68
C HIS A 470 2.63 -5.42 -15.93
N ASN A 471 2.67 -5.22 -14.62
CA ASN A 471 1.46 -5.03 -13.81
C ASN A 471 0.69 -3.76 -14.19
N ALA A 472 1.39 -2.65 -14.39
CA ALA A 472 0.82 -1.39 -14.86
C ALA A 472 0.10 -1.55 -16.21
N ARG A 473 0.76 -2.19 -17.19
CA ARG A 473 0.15 -2.52 -18.47
C ARG A 473 -1.09 -3.39 -18.31
N MET A 474 -1.09 -4.30 -17.34
CA MET A 474 -2.21 -5.19 -17.12
C MET A 474 -3.39 -4.50 -16.46
N ALA A 475 -3.14 -3.62 -15.51
CA ALA A 475 -4.13 -2.72 -14.96
C ALA A 475 -4.78 -1.84 -16.05
N LEU A 476 -3.97 -1.23 -16.93
CA LEU A 476 -4.47 -0.37 -18.02
C LEU A 476 -5.43 -1.11 -18.97
N ARG A 477 -5.22 -2.41 -19.20
CA ARG A 477 -6.10 -3.24 -20.03
C ARG A 477 -7.43 -3.60 -19.37
N THR A 478 -7.61 -3.25 -18.10
CA THR A 478 -8.90 -3.41 -17.41
C THR A 478 -9.75 -2.14 -17.44
N ARG A 479 -9.28 -1.07 -18.07
CA ARG A 479 -10.09 0.15 -18.19
C ARG A 479 -11.32 -0.10 -19.05
N ASP A 480 -12.46 0.39 -18.60
CA ASP A 480 -13.64 0.48 -19.44
C ASP A 480 -13.59 1.74 -20.33
N GLU A 481 -14.67 1.97 -21.09
CA GLU A 481 -14.83 3.15 -21.95
C GLU A 481 -14.81 4.49 -21.19
N HIS A 482 -14.99 4.47 -19.87
CA HIS A 482 -14.97 5.64 -18.99
C HIS A 482 -13.63 5.81 -18.27
N GLY A 483 -12.61 5.00 -18.61
CA GLY A 483 -11.28 5.06 -17.99
C GLY A 483 -11.19 4.42 -16.60
N ARG A 484 -12.25 3.73 -16.14
CA ARG A 484 -12.31 3.16 -14.78
C ARG A 484 -11.56 1.83 -14.71
N PHE A 485 -10.63 1.71 -13.76
CA PHE A 485 -9.83 0.50 -13.58
C PHE A 485 -10.65 -0.65 -12.96
N GLY A 486 -10.41 -1.86 -13.44
CA GLY A 486 -10.95 -3.09 -12.89
C GLY A 486 -10.05 -3.74 -11.85
N MET A 487 -10.63 -4.59 -11.00
CA MET A 487 -9.90 -5.28 -9.94
C MET A 487 -8.96 -6.38 -10.49
N TRP A 488 -9.42 -7.17 -11.46
CA TRP A 488 -8.70 -8.35 -11.92
C TRP A 488 -7.86 -8.05 -13.17
N TRP A 489 -6.61 -7.66 -12.94
CA TRP A 489 -5.66 -7.29 -14.00
C TRP A 489 -5.30 -8.44 -14.95
N GLY A 490 -5.48 -9.69 -14.51
CA GLY A 490 -5.32 -10.89 -15.35
C GLY A 490 -6.49 -11.19 -16.29
N ALA A 491 -7.66 -10.54 -16.10
CA ALA A 491 -8.86 -10.82 -16.89
C ALA A 491 -8.64 -10.73 -18.41
N PRO A 492 -7.93 -9.74 -18.97
CA PRO A 492 -7.72 -9.64 -20.42
C PRO A 492 -6.91 -10.79 -21.03
N ILE A 493 -6.17 -11.54 -20.20
CA ILE A 493 -5.34 -12.67 -20.65
C ILE A 493 -6.02 -14.01 -20.40
N PHE A 494 -6.65 -14.16 -19.23
CA PHE A 494 -7.21 -15.43 -18.78
C PHE A 494 -8.71 -15.54 -19.02
N GLY A 495 -9.36 -14.41 -19.30
CA GLY A 495 -10.79 -14.23 -19.27
C GLY A 495 -11.52 -14.41 -20.59
N ALA A 496 -11.17 -15.42 -21.40
CA ALA A 496 -11.97 -15.75 -22.58
C ALA A 496 -13.46 -15.92 -22.20
N GLU A 497 -14.36 -15.51 -23.10
CA GLU A 497 -15.78 -15.22 -22.81
C GLU A 497 -16.55 -16.39 -22.18
N ASN A 498 -16.09 -17.64 -22.38
CA ASN A 498 -16.81 -18.85 -21.93
C ASN A 498 -16.04 -19.77 -20.95
N GLU A 499 -14.84 -19.39 -20.50
CA GLU A 499 -14.09 -20.17 -19.50
C GLU A 499 -14.13 -19.50 -18.13
N GLU A 500 -14.77 -20.15 -17.15
CA GLU A 500 -14.63 -19.80 -15.74
C GLU A 500 -13.18 -20.09 -15.30
N MET A 501 -12.59 -19.16 -14.56
CA MET A 501 -11.28 -19.36 -13.97
C MET A 501 -11.48 -19.84 -12.53
N GLU A 502 -10.88 -20.99 -12.22
CA GLU A 502 -10.96 -21.57 -10.89
C GLU A 502 -10.28 -20.66 -9.86
N THR A 503 -11.02 -20.32 -8.80
CA THR A 503 -10.48 -19.63 -7.63
C THR A 503 -9.36 -20.47 -7.04
N PRO A 504 -8.16 -19.90 -6.80
CA PRO A 504 -7.10 -20.68 -6.17
C PRO A 504 -7.55 -21.16 -4.79
N PRO A 505 -7.24 -22.40 -4.39
CA PRO A 505 -7.53 -22.87 -3.05
C PRO A 505 -6.72 -22.05 -2.04
N LEU A 506 -7.34 -21.77 -0.90
CA LEU A 506 -6.64 -21.13 0.22
C LEU A 506 -5.54 -22.05 0.78
N PRO A 507 -4.43 -21.49 1.30
CA PRO A 507 -3.43 -22.27 2.03
C PRO A 507 -4.05 -23.06 3.18
N LEU A 508 -3.46 -24.20 3.55
CA LEU A 508 -3.90 -24.97 4.71
C LEU A 508 -3.79 -24.10 5.97
N GLY A 509 -4.87 -23.99 6.75
CA GLY A 509 -4.92 -23.13 7.94
C GLY A 509 -5.18 -21.66 7.65
N ALA A 510 -5.48 -21.29 6.39
CA ALA A 510 -5.88 -19.93 6.04
C ALA A 510 -7.38 -19.72 6.21
N VAL A 511 -7.74 -18.56 6.76
CA VAL A 511 -9.10 -18.03 6.82
C VAL A 511 -9.10 -16.62 6.22
N ASP A 512 -9.89 -16.40 5.19
CA ASP A 512 -9.99 -15.08 4.54
C ASP A 512 -10.98 -14.19 5.31
N TYR A 513 -10.52 -13.59 6.41
CA TYR A 513 -11.33 -12.65 7.20
C TYR A 513 -11.71 -11.38 6.44
N ARG A 514 -11.00 -11.03 5.36
CA ARG A 514 -11.17 -9.73 4.70
C ARG A 514 -12.16 -9.80 3.54
N ASN A 515 -12.37 -10.96 2.92
CA ASN A 515 -13.27 -11.13 1.77
C ASN A 515 -14.40 -12.14 1.98
N ASN A 516 -14.46 -12.86 3.12
CA ASN A 516 -15.52 -13.83 3.37
C ASN A 516 -16.59 -13.31 4.34
N ASP A 517 -17.70 -12.82 3.79
CA ASP A 517 -18.84 -12.30 4.54
C ASP A 517 -19.66 -13.40 5.26
N THR A 518 -19.37 -14.69 5.04
CA THR A 518 -20.10 -15.82 5.64
C THR A 518 -19.48 -16.35 6.93
N LEU A 519 -18.33 -15.81 7.36
CA LEU A 519 -17.70 -16.21 8.62
C LEU A 519 -18.62 -15.80 9.79
N PRO A 520 -19.09 -16.75 10.62
CA PRO A 520 -19.99 -16.42 11.71
C PRO A 520 -19.31 -15.46 12.69
N GLU A 521 -19.92 -14.30 12.92
CA GLU A 521 -19.50 -13.28 13.90
C GLU A 521 -19.31 -13.84 15.34
N GLY A 522 -19.71 -15.09 15.61
CA GLY A 522 -19.97 -15.57 16.98
C GLY A 522 -19.05 -16.64 17.57
N ARG A 523 -17.94 -17.07 16.96
CA ARG A 523 -17.02 -18.04 17.63
C ARG A 523 -15.58 -17.59 17.79
N MET A 524 -15.05 -16.88 16.81
CA MET A 524 -13.65 -16.49 16.80
C MET A 524 -13.45 -15.04 17.23
N TRP A 525 -14.45 -14.18 17.05
CA TRP A 525 -14.44 -12.75 17.36
C TRP A 525 -15.47 -12.44 18.44
N MET A 526 -15.32 -13.05 19.61
CA MET A 526 -16.21 -12.73 20.73
C MET A 526 -15.84 -11.36 21.32
N PRO A 527 -16.84 -10.49 21.59
CA PRO A 527 -16.62 -9.33 22.44
C PRO A 527 -16.04 -9.76 23.79
N LEU A 528 -15.06 -9.03 24.31
CA LEU A 528 -14.52 -9.28 25.65
C LEU A 528 -15.66 -9.11 26.69
N LYS A 529 -15.93 -10.14 27.49
CA LYS A 529 -17.06 -10.17 28.46
C LYS A 529 -16.88 -9.22 29.65
N ASP A 530 -15.66 -8.77 29.92
CA ASP A 530 -15.30 -8.04 31.14
C ASP A 530 -15.14 -6.52 30.92
N TYR A 531 -15.47 -6.00 29.74
CA TYR A 531 -15.50 -4.55 29.52
C TYR A 531 -16.86 -3.99 29.98
N ASP A 532 -16.87 -3.40 31.18
CA ASP A 532 -18.05 -2.78 31.78
C ASP A 532 -18.52 -1.58 30.94
N TRP A 533 -19.63 -1.78 30.24
CA TRP A 533 -20.32 -0.78 29.43
C TRP A 533 -21.25 0.13 30.28
N ASN A 534 -21.27 -0.06 31.61
CA ASN A 534 -22.37 0.43 32.46
C ASN A 534 -22.02 1.60 33.39
N THR A 535 -21.01 2.40 33.07
CA THR A 535 -20.83 3.71 33.74
C THR A 535 -20.86 4.87 32.76
N LYS A 536 -22.05 5.14 32.21
CA LYS A 536 -22.72 6.45 32.22
C LYS A 536 -23.98 6.33 31.36
N GLU A 537 -25.12 6.26 32.04
CA GLU A 537 -26.44 6.54 31.46
C GLU A 537 -26.37 7.85 30.69
N ASN A 538 -26.49 7.77 29.36
CA ASN A 538 -27.24 8.72 28.54
C ASN A 538 -27.64 7.98 27.26
N ASP A 539 -28.94 8.00 27.05
CA ASP A 539 -29.76 7.13 26.21
C ASP A 539 -29.70 7.53 24.72
N ASP A 540 -28.50 7.73 24.18
CA ASP A 540 -28.26 8.05 22.76
C ASP A 540 -27.08 7.20 22.24
N THR A 541 -27.28 5.90 22.07
CA THR A 541 -26.28 5.00 21.45
C THR A 541 -26.24 5.18 19.93
N PRO A 542 -25.13 5.65 19.33
CA PRO A 542 -24.94 5.58 17.89
C PRO A 542 -24.58 4.14 17.49
N SER A 543 -25.09 3.67 16.36
CA SER A 543 -24.78 2.36 15.76
C SER A 543 -23.26 2.15 15.66
N PHE A 544 -22.73 1.28 16.51
CA PHE A 544 -21.30 1.07 16.79
C PHE A 544 -20.63 0.01 15.91
N MET A 545 -21.03 -0.09 14.66
CA MET A 545 -20.28 -0.84 13.66
C MET A 545 -20.17 0.04 12.43
N GLY A 546 -18.94 0.27 11.95
CA GLY A 546 -18.66 0.77 10.61
C GLY A 546 -19.06 -0.21 9.50
N PHE A 547 -20.15 -0.97 9.72
CA PHE A 547 -21.04 -1.44 8.68
C PHE A 547 -22.19 -0.44 8.64
N ASP A 548 -22.09 0.60 7.81
CA ASP A 548 -23.30 1.35 7.47
C ASP A 548 -24.02 0.63 6.33
N PRO A 549 -25.22 0.06 6.56
CA PRO A 549 -26.13 -0.23 5.48
C PRO A 549 -26.78 1.10 5.04
N VAL A 550 -26.08 1.89 4.22
CA VAL A 550 -26.75 2.88 3.35
C VAL A 550 -27.41 2.14 2.18
N ALA A 551 -28.31 1.22 2.52
CA ALA A 551 -29.30 0.59 1.65
C ALA A 551 -30.69 0.58 2.35
N GLY A 552 -30.83 1.22 3.52
CA GLY A 552 -32.05 1.17 4.33
C GLY A 552 -33.13 2.21 4.03
N LEU A 553 -32.83 3.30 3.30
CA LEU A 553 -33.78 4.42 3.12
C LEU A 553 -34.54 4.44 1.78
N PHE A 554 -34.30 3.46 0.90
CA PHE A 554 -35.21 3.13 -0.20
C PHE A 554 -35.48 1.63 -0.17
N GLY A 555 -36.60 1.26 0.46
CA GLY A 555 -36.95 -0.12 0.72
C GLY A 555 -37.05 -0.98 -0.55
N VAL A 556 -36.08 -1.88 -0.71
CA VAL A 556 -36.27 -3.19 -1.36
C VAL A 556 -35.44 -4.22 -0.60
N LYS A 557 -36.06 -4.95 0.34
CA LYS A 557 -35.47 -6.17 0.90
C LYS A 557 -35.29 -7.19 -0.23
N LYS A 558 -34.06 -7.43 -0.69
CA LYS A 558 -33.72 -8.65 -1.43
C LYS A 558 -33.07 -9.64 -0.47
N THR A 559 -33.89 -10.48 0.12
CA THR A 559 -33.48 -11.76 0.70
C THR A 559 -32.85 -12.60 -0.42
N TRP A 560 -31.54 -12.82 -0.38
CA TRP A 560 -30.89 -13.84 -1.20
C TRP A 560 -31.20 -15.20 -0.59
N ASP A 561 -32.33 -15.75 -1.03
CA ASP A 561 -32.71 -17.13 -0.76
C ASP A 561 -31.97 -18.03 -1.76
N ALA A 562 -31.13 -18.93 -1.27
CA ALA A 562 -30.26 -19.78 -2.10
C ALA A 562 -31.00 -20.89 -2.86
N THR A 563 -32.33 -20.84 -2.93
CA THR A 563 -33.15 -21.81 -3.64
C THR A 563 -34.37 -21.14 -4.25
N SER A 564 -34.23 -20.67 -5.50
CA SER A 564 -35.26 -20.58 -6.54
C SER A 564 -35.09 -19.31 -7.39
N LYS A 565 -34.55 -19.47 -8.60
CA LYS A 565 -35.07 -18.89 -9.84
C LYS A 565 -34.22 -19.37 -11.01
N LYS A 566 -34.60 -20.53 -11.56
CA LYS A 566 -34.37 -20.81 -12.98
C LYS A 566 -35.20 -19.80 -13.77
N GLY A 567 -34.55 -18.87 -14.47
CA GLY A 567 -35.19 -18.06 -15.49
C GLY A 567 -35.45 -16.60 -15.13
N GLU A 568 -34.38 -15.82 -14.94
CA GLU A 568 -34.35 -14.42 -15.34
C GLU A 568 -33.10 -14.26 -16.22
N LEU A 569 -33.24 -13.64 -17.39
CA LEU A 569 -32.15 -13.47 -18.36
C LEU A 569 -30.93 -12.86 -17.64
N ARG A 570 -29.85 -13.64 -17.49
CA ARG A 570 -28.52 -13.11 -17.20
C ARG A 570 -28.19 -12.16 -18.35
N ALA A 571 -28.21 -10.85 -18.11
CA ALA A 571 -27.43 -9.95 -18.94
C ALA A 571 -26.00 -10.52 -18.93
N GLU A 572 -25.51 -10.95 -20.10
CA GLU A 572 -24.16 -11.50 -20.20
C GLU A 572 -23.19 -10.42 -19.74
N ILE A 573 -22.57 -10.61 -18.57
CA ILE A 573 -21.50 -9.75 -18.09
C ILE A 573 -20.32 -9.96 -19.06
N ARG A 574 -20.19 -9.04 -20.02
CA ARG A 574 -19.16 -9.12 -21.07
C ARG A 574 -17.76 -8.93 -20.50
N ASP A 575 -17.60 -7.97 -19.59
CA ASP A 575 -16.33 -7.72 -18.92
C ASP A 575 -16.30 -8.30 -17.51
N LYS A 576 -15.34 -9.19 -17.27
CA LYS A 576 -15.14 -9.89 -16.00
C LYS A 576 -14.85 -8.95 -14.83
N ASN A 577 -14.41 -7.71 -15.09
CA ASN A 577 -14.20 -6.68 -14.08
C ASN A 577 -15.48 -5.97 -13.63
N ASP A 578 -16.62 -6.19 -14.29
CA ASP A 578 -17.93 -5.67 -13.86
C ASP A 578 -18.69 -6.63 -12.93
N ARG A 579 -18.09 -7.77 -12.59
CA ARG A 579 -18.67 -8.72 -11.62
C ARG A 579 -18.50 -8.25 -10.18
N GLY A 580 -19.32 -8.81 -9.29
CA GLY A 580 -19.24 -8.53 -7.86
C GLY A 580 -19.52 -7.06 -7.57
N ARG A 581 -18.60 -6.39 -6.88
CA ARG A 581 -18.66 -4.93 -6.64
C ARG A 581 -18.33 -4.10 -7.89
N GLY A 582 -17.82 -4.73 -8.95
CA GLY A 582 -17.44 -4.05 -10.19
C GLY A 582 -16.25 -3.12 -10.02
N ARG A 583 -16.26 -2.03 -10.79
CA ARG A 583 -15.26 -0.96 -10.75
C ARG A 583 -15.64 0.08 -9.69
N THR A 584 -14.82 0.19 -8.64
CA THR A 584 -15.06 1.04 -7.48
C THR A 584 -13.95 2.10 -7.34
N VAL A 585 -14.07 2.97 -6.34
CA VAL A 585 -12.99 3.90 -6.01
C VAL A 585 -11.72 3.17 -5.57
N GLU A 586 -11.83 2.01 -4.92
CA GLU A 586 -10.68 1.19 -4.50
C GLU A 586 -9.94 0.59 -5.70
N THR A 587 -10.66 0.07 -6.70
CA THR A 587 -10.03 -0.44 -7.92
C THR A 587 -9.39 0.70 -8.72
N GLN A 588 -10.02 1.88 -8.74
CA GLN A 588 -9.45 3.09 -9.31
C GLN A 588 -8.19 3.53 -8.58
N GLY A 589 -8.19 3.52 -7.25
CA GLY A 589 -7.01 3.81 -6.42
C GLY A 589 -5.87 2.84 -6.68
N GLY A 590 -6.17 1.56 -6.89
CA GLY A 590 -5.20 0.57 -7.37
C GLY A 590 -4.56 0.97 -8.71
N GLY A 591 -5.37 1.50 -9.65
CA GLY A 591 -4.91 2.07 -10.91
C GLY A 591 -3.98 3.28 -10.72
N VAL A 592 -4.37 4.25 -9.90
CA VAL A 592 -3.55 5.43 -9.57
C VAL A 592 -2.19 5.02 -8.99
N ALA A 593 -2.19 4.13 -7.99
CA ALA A 593 -0.98 3.70 -7.32
C ALA A 593 0.00 2.97 -8.26
N VAL A 594 -0.48 2.11 -9.15
CA VAL A 594 0.38 1.38 -10.09
C VAL A 594 0.83 2.26 -11.27
N MET A 595 0.05 3.26 -11.70
CA MET A 595 0.50 4.26 -12.67
C MET A 595 1.58 5.17 -12.08
N ARG A 596 1.42 5.60 -10.84
CA ARG A 596 2.46 6.32 -10.10
C ARG A 596 3.74 5.49 -9.99
N ALA A 597 3.62 4.22 -9.62
CA ALA A 597 4.76 3.32 -9.56
C ALA A 597 5.45 3.19 -10.93
N LEU A 598 4.68 3.02 -12.02
CA LEU A 598 5.24 2.97 -13.37
C LEU A 598 6.04 4.23 -13.70
N TRP A 599 5.46 5.41 -13.43
CA TRP A 599 6.14 6.69 -13.68
C TRP A 599 7.47 6.80 -12.93
N GLU A 600 7.46 6.58 -11.62
CA GLU A 600 8.66 6.69 -10.77
C GLU A 600 9.75 5.69 -11.19
N PHE A 601 9.39 4.44 -11.46
CA PHE A 601 10.34 3.42 -11.91
C PHE A 601 10.90 3.67 -13.31
N VAL A 602 10.11 4.23 -14.24
CA VAL A 602 10.61 4.64 -15.56
C VAL A 602 11.55 5.84 -15.42
N ASN A 603 11.23 6.78 -14.52
CA ASN A 603 12.07 7.96 -14.30
C ASN A 603 13.46 7.58 -13.74
N MET A 604 13.58 6.49 -12.98
CA MET A 604 14.88 5.97 -12.50
C MET A 604 15.89 5.63 -13.61
N TYR A 605 15.45 5.51 -14.87
CA TYR A 605 16.32 5.26 -16.04
C TYR A 605 16.66 6.52 -16.84
N ARG A 606 16.04 7.66 -16.52
CA ARG A 606 16.35 8.96 -17.14
C ARG A 606 17.51 9.66 -16.44
N ASP A 607 17.61 9.44 -15.13
CA ASP A 607 18.74 9.80 -14.26
C ASP A 607 19.88 8.76 -14.35
#